data_AF-A0A7V6T868-F1
#
_entry.id   AF-A0A7V6T868-F1
#
_cell.length_a   1.000
_cell.length_b   1.000
_cell.length_c   1.000
_cell.angle_alpha   90.00
_cell.angle_beta   90.00
_cell.angle_gamma   90.00
#
_symmetry.space_group_name_H-M   'P 1'
#
loop_
_entity.id
_entity.type
_entity.pdbx_description
1 polymer ?
#
loop_
_entity_poly.entity_id
_entity_poly.type
_entity_poly.pdbx_seq_one_letter_code
_entity_poly.pdbx_strand_id
1 'polypeptide(L)'
;MNPVEAFPGMFILFLIVVVGLWITKVMPGKLPAVVYVSLLGILLTMPWFPLGPKVAELTSKVNLLALTTPILGYAGISMGKDLDSFKKHGLKIVIVAIFVFIGTYIGSALIAQAVLKLTGQI
;
A
#
# COMPACT_ATOMS: atom_id res chain seq x y z
N MET A 1 0.70 20.73 9.35
CA MET A 1 1.09 20.54 7.94
C MET A 1 0.26 21.52 7.12
N ASN A 2 0.89 22.48 6.45
CA ASN A 2 0.14 23.39 5.60
C ASN A 2 -0.39 22.59 4.39
N PRO A 3 -1.70 22.58 4.11
CA PRO A 3 -2.28 21.85 2.97
C PRO A 3 -1.59 22.18 1.63
N VAL A 4 -1.06 23.39 1.52
CA VAL A 4 -0.34 23.91 0.35
C VAL A 4 1.01 23.20 0.14
N GLU A 5 1.68 22.74 1.19
CA GLU A 5 2.98 22.04 1.09
C GLU A 5 2.82 20.56 0.69
N ALA A 6 1.69 19.94 1.03
CA ALA A 6 1.38 18.56 0.66
C ALA A 6 0.80 18.42 -0.76
N PHE A 7 0.29 19.53 -1.32
CA PHE A 7 -0.35 19.55 -2.64
C PHE A 7 0.59 19.08 -3.78
N PRO A 8 1.85 19.54 -3.88
CA PRO A 8 2.76 19.06 -4.92
C PRO A 8 3.06 17.57 -4.80
N GLY A 9 3.24 17.07 -3.57
CA GLY A 9 3.45 15.64 -3.31
C GLY A 9 2.24 14.80 -3.71
N MET A 10 1.03 15.26 -3.38
CA MET A 10 -0.22 14.60 -3.75
C MET A 10 -0.42 14.56 -5.27
N PHE A 11 -0.07 15.64 -5.96
CA PHE A 11 -0.14 15.71 -7.42
C PHE A 11 0.84 14.73 -8.10
N ILE A 12 2.07 14.63 -7.59
CA ILE A 12 3.04 13.64 -8.09
C ILE A 12 2.52 12.22 -7.88
N LEU A 13 1.99 11.89 -6.70
CA LEU A 13 1.39 10.57 -6.44
C LEU A 13 0.23 10.29 -7.39
N PHE A 14 -0.63 11.28 -7.66
CA PHE A 14 -1.72 11.16 -8.62
C PHE A 14 -1.21 10.84 -10.03
N LEU A 15 -0.17 11.53 -10.51
CA LEU A 15 0.43 11.24 -11.81
C LEU A 15 1.02 9.83 -11.89
N ILE A 16 1.68 9.37 -10.83
CA ILE A 16 2.23 8.01 -10.76
C ILE A 16 1.10 6.97 -10.88
N VAL A 17 -0.02 7.19 -10.19
CA VAL A 17 -1.20 6.32 -10.29
C VAL A 17 -1.75 6.31 -11.71
N VAL A 18 -1.95 7.49 -12.32
CA VAL A 18 -2.48 7.59 -13.70
C VAL A 18 -1.59 6.85 -14.70
N VAL A 19 -0.28 7.06 -14.64
CA VAL A 19 0.68 6.37 -15.51
C VAL A 19 0.70 4.87 -15.22
N GLY A 20 0.70 4.45 -13.96
CA GLY A 20 0.68 3.03 -13.59
C GLY A 20 -0.59 2.30 -14.04
N LEU A 21 -1.75 2.96 -13.96
CA LEU A 21 -3.01 2.44 -14.50
C LEU A 21 -2.96 2.34 -16.03
N TRP A 22 -2.38 3.32 -16.70
CA TRP A 22 -2.23 3.31 -18.15
C TRP A 22 -1.33 2.15 -18.60
N ILE A 23 -0.19 1.94 -17.93
CA ILE A 23 0.70 0.81 -18.18
C ILE A 23 -0.01 -0.53 -17.92
N THR A 24 -0.79 -0.64 -16.85
CA THR A 24 -1.56 -1.86 -16.54
C THR A 24 -2.52 -2.22 -17.68
N LYS A 25 -3.08 -1.23 -18.38
CA LYS A 25 -4.02 -1.45 -19.49
C LYS A 25 -3.33 -1.80 -20.80
N VAL A 26 -2.10 -1.32 -21.01
CA VAL A 26 -1.33 -1.54 -22.25
C VAL A 26 -0.53 -2.84 -22.20
N MET A 27 -0.05 -3.24 -21.02
CA MET A 27 0.85 -4.38 -20.91
C MET A 27 0.08 -5.71 -20.78
N PRO A 28 0.44 -6.77 -21.54
CA PRO A 28 -0.24 -8.06 -21.49
C PRO A 28 0.20 -8.85 -20.25
N GLY A 29 -0.41 -8.56 -19.10
CA GLY A 29 -0.19 -9.30 -17.86
C GLY A 29 -1.42 -9.22 -16.95
N LYS A 30 -1.81 -10.35 -16.34
CA LYS A 30 -2.88 -10.39 -15.31
C LYS A 30 -2.43 -9.79 -13.96
N LEU A 31 -1.43 -8.91 -13.97
CA LEU A 31 -0.91 -8.33 -12.75
C LEU A 31 -1.87 -7.23 -12.27
N PRO A 32 -2.23 -7.22 -10.98
CA PRO A 32 -3.03 -6.14 -10.42
C PRO A 32 -2.38 -4.78 -10.62
N ALA A 33 -3.19 -3.75 -10.85
CA ALA A 33 -2.69 -2.39 -11.09
C ALA A 33 -1.80 -1.87 -9.96
N VAL A 34 -2.06 -2.28 -8.71
CA VAL A 34 -1.28 -1.92 -7.54
C VAL A 34 0.21 -2.31 -7.68
N VAL A 35 0.51 -3.40 -8.39
CA VAL A 35 1.89 -3.86 -8.61
C VAL A 35 2.64 -2.87 -9.51
N TYR A 36 2.04 -2.45 -10.62
CA TYR A 36 2.66 -1.49 -11.54
C TYR A 36 2.82 -0.11 -10.92
N VAL A 37 1.81 0.37 -10.21
CA VAL A 37 1.86 1.66 -9.52
C VAL A 37 2.97 1.65 -8.46
N SER A 38 3.10 0.57 -7.68
CA SER A 38 4.13 0.44 -6.65
C SER A 38 5.53 0.38 -7.25
N LEU A 39 5.72 -0.38 -8.33
CA LEU A 39 7.01 -0.45 -9.04
C LEU A 39 7.43 0.91 -9.62
N LEU A 40 6.50 1.63 -10.25
CA LEU A 40 6.77 3.00 -10.72
C LEU A 40 7.10 3.93 -9.57
N GLY A 41 6.37 3.86 -8.46
CA GLY A 41 6.64 4.65 -7.26
C GLY A 41 8.05 4.41 -6.73
N ILE A 42 8.49 3.14 -6.66
CA ILE A 42 9.85 2.77 -6.26
C ILE A 42 10.87 3.34 -7.25
N LEU A 43 10.70 3.10 -8.56
CA LEU A 43 11.63 3.57 -9.59
C LEU A 43 11.79 5.10 -9.58
N LEU A 44 10.70 5.84 -9.39
CA LEU A 44 10.71 7.30 -9.38
C LEU A 44 11.23 7.89 -8.06
N THR A 45 11.29 7.11 -6.98
CA THR A 45 11.83 7.54 -5.68
C THR A 45 13.26 7.05 -5.44
N MET A 46 13.81 6.21 -6.32
CA MET A 46 15.19 5.72 -6.21
C MET A 46 16.22 6.86 -6.31
N PRO A 47 17.33 6.79 -5.53
CA PRO A 47 18.34 7.84 -5.47
C PRO A 47 19.11 8.03 -6.79
N TRP A 48 19.11 7.02 -7.68
CA TRP A 48 19.76 7.10 -8.99
C TRP A 48 18.95 7.87 -10.04
N PHE A 49 17.66 8.15 -9.77
CA PHE A 49 16.81 8.92 -10.67
C PHE A 49 16.98 10.43 -10.42
N PRO A 50 17.16 11.28 -11.44
CA PRO A 50 17.46 12.71 -11.26
C PRO A 50 16.35 13.50 -10.54
N LEU A 51 15.11 12.98 -10.55
CA LEU A 51 13.99 13.54 -9.80
C LEU A 51 13.72 12.81 -8.47
N GLY A 52 14.40 11.70 -8.19
CA GLY A 52 14.18 10.83 -7.04
C GLY A 52 14.23 11.53 -5.68
N PRO A 53 15.30 12.29 -5.36
CA PRO A 53 15.41 12.97 -4.07
C PRO A 53 14.30 13.99 -3.82
N LYS A 54 13.95 14.77 -4.86
CA LYS A 54 12.88 15.77 -4.79
C LYS A 54 11.50 15.13 -4.68
N VAL A 55 11.25 14.06 -5.44
CA VAL A 55 9.99 13.31 -5.36
C VAL A 55 9.84 12.65 -3.99
N ALA A 56 10.89 12.04 -3.44
CA ALA A 56 10.88 11.45 -2.10
C ALA A 56 10.62 12.50 -1.01
N GLU A 57 11.25 13.68 -1.08
CA GLU A 57 11.03 14.77 -0.11
C GLU A 57 9.62 15.37 -0.21
N LEU A 58 9.08 15.53 -1.42
CA LEU A 58 7.72 16.08 -1.60
C LEU A 58 6.64 15.08 -1.22
N THR A 59 6.86 13.79 -1.46
CA THR A 59 5.91 12.73 -1.09
C THR A 59 5.95 12.40 0.41
N SER A 60 7.07 12.58 1.10
CA SER A 60 7.14 12.43 2.57
C SER A 60 6.32 13.48 3.32
N LYS A 61 6.07 14.64 2.69
CA LYS A 61 5.16 15.69 3.20
C LYS A 61 3.68 15.33 3.04
N VAL A 62 3.34 14.22 2.37
CA VAL A 62 1.97 13.75 2.23
C VAL A 62 1.62 12.83 3.39
N ASN A 63 0.51 13.12 4.08
CA ASN A 63 -0.01 12.21 5.08
C ASN A 63 -0.74 11.03 4.40
N LEU A 64 -0.02 9.94 4.14
CA LEU A 64 -0.59 8.73 3.56
C LEU A 64 -1.66 8.09 4.46
N LEU A 65 -1.58 8.28 5.78
CA LEU A 65 -2.60 7.78 6.71
C LEU A 65 -3.95 8.49 6.49
N ALA A 66 -3.94 9.77 6.11
CA ALA A 66 -5.16 10.49 5.77
C ALA A 66 -5.87 9.89 4.54
N LEU A 67 -5.13 9.28 3.61
CA LEU A 67 -5.70 8.57 2.46
C LEU A 67 -6.34 7.24 2.86
N THR A 68 -5.97 6.66 4.00
CA THR A 68 -6.56 5.39 4.45
C THR A 68 -8.01 5.56 4.91
N THR A 69 -8.37 6.72 5.48
CA THR A 69 -9.73 7.01 5.97
C THR A 69 -10.82 6.83 4.91
N PRO A 70 -10.75 7.45 3.71
CA PRO A 70 -11.77 7.21 2.69
C PRO A 70 -11.77 5.76 2.20
N ILE A 71 -10.60 5.11 2.09
CA ILE A 71 -10.51 3.71 1.66
C ILE A 71 -11.22 2.79 2.65
N LEU A 72 -10.93 2.94 3.95
CA LEU A 72 -11.59 2.23 5.05
C LEU A 72 -13.08 2.53 5.11
N GLY A 73 -13.48 3.78 4.86
CA GLY A 73 -14.88 4.19 4.78
C GLY A 73 -15.62 3.47 3.65
N TYR A 74 -15.08 3.45 2.43
CA TYR A 74 -15.67 2.73 1.31
C TYR A 74 -15.68 1.21 1.53
N ALA A 75 -14.63 0.65 2.12
CA ALA A 75 -14.60 -0.76 2.50
C ALA A 75 -15.71 -1.08 3.51
N GLY A 76 -15.89 -0.24 4.53
CA GLY A 76 -16.95 -0.38 5.53
C GLY A 76 -18.35 -0.28 4.91
N ILE A 77 -18.59 0.68 4.02
CA ILE A 77 -19.87 0.81 3.29
C ILE A 77 -20.11 -0.43 2.41
N SER A 78 -19.09 -0.90 1.70
CA SER A 78 -19.19 -2.10 0.86
C SER A 78 -19.53 -3.35 1.68
N MET A 79 -18.93 -3.51 2.86
CA MET A 79 -19.24 -4.61 3.79
C MET A 79 -20.63 -4.46 4.40
N GLY A 80 -21.08 -3.22 4.65
CA GLY A 80 -22.41 -2.90 5.14
C GLY A 80 -23.55 -3.32 4.19
N LYS A 81 -23.28 -3.44 2.89
CA LYS A 81 -24.26 -3.93 1.91
C LYS A 81 -24.58 -5.42 2.08
N ASP A 82 -23.64 -6.20 2.61
CA ASP A 82 -23.73 -7.65 2.76
C ASP A 82 -23.86 -8.09 4.24
N LEU A 83 -24.49 -7.25 5.09
CA LEU A 83 -24.62 -7.48 6.53
C LEU A 83 -25.28 -8.82 6.90
N ASP A 84 -26.24 -9.29 6.12
CA ASP A 84 -26.90 -10.58 6.37
C ASP A 84 -25.96 -11.77 6.21
N SER A 85 -25.05 -11.71 5.24
CA SER A 85 -23.98 -12.70 5.05
C SER A 85 -22.95 -12.60 6.17
N PHE A 86 -22.62 -11.36 6.56
CA PHE A 86 -21.70 -11.09 7.65
C PHE A 86 -22.21 -11.61 9.00
N LYS A 87 -23.52 -11.53 9.26
CA LYS A 87 -24.13 -12.10 10.48
C LYS A 87 -24.03 -13.63 10.53
N LYS A 88 -24.14 -14.30 9.38
CA LYS A 88 -24.00 -15.77 9.27
C LYS A 88 -22.55 -16.23 9.38
N HIS A 89 -21.60 -15.44 8.88
CA HIS A 89 -20.17 -15.82 8.82
C HIS A 89 -19.26 -15.07 9.80
N GLY A 90 -19.78 -14.13 10.59
CA GLY A 90 -18.99 -13.15 11.35
C GLY A 90 -18.01 -13.78 12.32
N LEU A 91 -18.42 -14.82 13.04
CA LEU A 91 -17.52 -15.54 13.95
C LEU A 91 -16.36 -16.23 13.22
N LYS A 92 -16.60 -16.77 12.02
CA LYS A 92 -15.54 -17.34 11.18
C LYS A 92 -14.59 -16.26 10.67
N ILE A 93 -15.10 -15.08 10.32
CA ILE A 93 -14.28 -13.95 9.87
C ILE A 93 -13.32 -13.49 10.96
N VAL A 94 -13.79 -13.39 12.21
CA VAL A 94 -12.94 -13.02 13.36
C VAL A 94 -11.83 -14.06 13.57
N ILE A 95 -12.16 -15.35 13.56
CA ILE A 95 -11.16 -16.43 13.73
C ILE A 95 -10.12 -16.36 12.60
N VAL A 96 -10.56 -16.26 11.34
CA VAL A 96 -9.66 -16.16 10.19
C VAL A 96 -8.77 -14.91 10.30
N ALA A 97 -9.32 -13.76 10.71
CA ALA A 97 -8.54 -12.54 10.90
C ALA A 97 -7.43 -12.72 11.95
N ILE A 98 -7.74 -13.33 13.10
CA ILE A 98 -6.75 -13.62 14.14
C ILE A 98 -5.62 -14.50 13.58
N PHE A 99 -5.98 -15.60 12.90
CA PHE A 99 -4.98 -16.50 12.29
C PHE A 99 -4.14 -15.80 11.22
N VAL A 100 -4.74 -14.93 10.39
CA VAL A 100 -4.03 -14.16 9.36
C VAL A 100 -3.07 -13.15 9.98
N PHE A 101 -3.47 -12.42 11.03
CA PHE A 101 -2.59 -11.47 11.70
C PHE A 101 -1.42 -12.17 12.39
N ILE A 102 -1.69 -13.25 13.14
CA ILE A 102 -0.66 -14.05 13.79
C ILE A 102 0.28 -14.65 12.73
N GLY A 103 -0.26 -15.27 11.68
CA GLY A 103 0.52 -15.88 10.61
C GLY A 103 1.41 -14.89 9.86
N THR A 104 0.88 -13.71 9.52
CA THR A 104 1.64 -12.66 8.82
C THR A 104 2.76 -12.10 9.70
N TYR A 105 2.48 -11.90 10.99
CA TYR A 105 3.47 -11.43 11.95
C TYR A 105 4.59 -12.46 12.17
N ILE A 106 4.24 -13.71 12.49
CA ILE A 106 5.21 -14.79 12.70
C ILE A 106 6.03 -15.04 11.43
N GLY A 107 5.38 -15.10 10.26
CA GLY A 107 6.06 -15.28 8.98
C GLY A 107 7.08 -14.16 8.71
N SER A 108 6.69 -12.91 8.93
CA SER A 108 7.59 -11.75 8.79
C SER A 108 8.74 -11.80 9.80
N ALA A 109 8.46 -12.19 11.05
CA ALA A 109 9.46 -12.31 12.10
C ALA A 109 10.49 -13.42 11.82
N LEU A 110 10.06 -14.58 11.31
CA LEU A 110 10.94 -15.67 10.92
C LEU A 110 11.86 -15.28 9.77
N ILE A 111 11.32 -14.60 8.74
CA ILE A 111 12.12 -14.10 7.61
C ILE A 111 13.14 -13.07 8.12
N ALA A 112 12.70 -12.13 8.96
CA ALA A 112 13.61 -11.15 9.57
C ALA A 112 14.71 -11.83 10.37
N GLN A 113 14.37 -12.81 11.22
CA GLN A 113 15.34 -13.55 12.01
C GLN A 113 16.34 -14.33 11.14
N ALA A 114 15.87 -14.96 10.06
CA ALA A 114 16.75 -15.66 9.12
C ALA A 114 17.72 -14.68 8.42
N VAL A 115 17.22 -13.56 7.92
CA VAL A 115 18.04 -12.54 7.25
C VAL A 115 19.05 -11.90 8.22
N LEU A 116 18.64 -11.58 9.45
CA LEU A 116 19.54 -10.99 10.45
C LEU A 116 20.64 -11.96 10.87
N LYS A 117 20.32 -13.25 11.03
CA LYS A 117 21.30 -14.31 11.33
C LYS A 117 22.29 -14.52 10.18
N LEU A 118 21.82 -14.44 8.93
CA LEU A 118 22.70 -14.51 7.75
C LEU A 118 23.59 -13.27 7.60
N THR A 119 23.10 -12.09 8.03
CA THR A 119 23.83 -10.82 7.99
C THR A 119 24.75 -10.63 9.21
N GLY A 120 24.73 -11.57 10.18
CA GLY A 120 25.58 -11.53 11.38
C GLY A 120 25.23 -10.43 12.38
N GLN A 121 24.02 -9.87 12.30
CA GLN A 121 23.53 -8.89 13.28
C GLN A 121 22.97 -9.54 14.55
N ILE A 122 22.79 -10.87 14.55
CA ILE A 122 22.43 -11.74 15.68
C ILE A 122 23.05 -13.13 15.44
#